data_AF-A0A4Q3AFN1-F1
#
_entry.id   AF-A0A4Q3AFN1-F1
#
_cell.length_a   1.000
_cell.length_b   1.000
_cell.length_c   1.000
_cell.angle_alpha   90.00
_cell.angle_beta   90.00
_cell.angle_gamma   90.00
#
_symmetry.space_group_name_H-M   'P 1'
#
loop_
_entity.id
_entity.type
_entity.pdbx_description
1 polymer ?
#
loop_
_entity_poly.entity_id
_entity_poly.type
_entity_poly.pdbx_seq_one_letter_code
_entity_poly.pdbx_strand_id
1 'polypeptide(L)'
;VEIVPIEVVVRNVVAGSLAKKLGIEEGTPLPRTIIEYYFKDDALGDPLVTDEHILCFGWAAQEELHDMADMAVRVNDFLSGLFAGIGIRLVDFKLEFGRIFDENGYARIILADEISPDGCRLWDMVSGEKLDKDRFRRDLGGEVEAYQEVARRLGLLPEGADSAVLDLETHRKKRGK
;
A
#
# COMPACT_ATOMS: atom_id res chain seq x y z
N VAL A 1 -11.23 -13.32 9.65
CA VAL A 1 -9.91 -12.86 10.13
C VAL A 1 -10.16 -11.77 11.14
N GLU A 2 -9.41 -11.71 12.23
CA GLU A 2 -9.46 -10.59 13.18
C GLU A 2 -8.37 -9.60 12.79
N ILE A 3 -8.73 -8.38 12.40
CA ILE A 3 -7.75 -7.39 11.94
C ILE A 3 -6.93 -6.87 13.12
N VAL A 4 -5.61 -6.86 12.96
CA VAL A 4 -4.70 -6.15 13.86
C VAL A 4 -4.87 -4.65 13.57
N PRO A 5 -5.15 -3.79 14.56
CA PRO A 5 -5.46 -2.37 14.32
C PRO A 5 -4.20 -1.53 14.03
N ILE A 6 -3.31 -2.06 13.20
CA ILE A 6 -2.02 -1.48 12.84
C ILE A 6 -1.86 -1.54 11.32
N GLU A 7 -1.61 -0.39 10.72
CA GLU A 7 -1.12 -0.31 9.36
C GLU A 7 0.40 -0.39 9.36
N VAL A 8 0.95 -1.29 8.57
CA VAL A 8 2.40 -1.48 8.41
C VAL A 8 2.83 -0.82 7.11
N VAL A 9 3.54 0.30 7.20
CA VAL A 9 4.00 1.05 6.03
C VAL A 9 5.46 0.74 5.77
N VAL A 10 5.76 0.27 4.57
CA VAL A 10 7.10 -0.09 4.12
C VAL A 10 7.58 0.93 3.09
N ARG A 11 8.78 1.48 3.29
CA ARG A 11 9.32 2.57 2.45
C ARG A 11 10.67 2.22 1.85
N ASN A 12 10.79 2.37 0.53
CA ASN A 12 12.04 2.21 -0.22
C ASN A 12 12.62 3.57 -0.67
N VAL A 13 11.75 4.56 -0.84
CA VAL A 13 12.09 5.92 -1.26
C VAL A 13 11.35 6.91 -0.36
N VAL A 14 11.98 8.03 -0.05
CA VAL A 14 11.37 9.10 0.73
C VAL A 14 10.22 9.72 -0.07
N ALA A 15 9.00 9.64 0.46
CA ALA A 15 7.81 10.25 -0.13
C ALA A 15 6.75 10.55 0.95
N GLY A 16 5.68 11.23 0.56
CA GLY A 16 4.48 11.42 1.38
C GLY A 16 4.76 11.96 2.79
N SER A 17 4.22 11.29 3.80
CA SER A 17 4.36 11.71 5.20
C SER A 17 5.79 11.69 5.70
N LEU A 18 6.65 10.79 5.22
CA LEU A 18 8.07 10.72 5.63
C LEU A 18 8.84 11.96 5.17
N ALA A 19 8.66 12.37 3.91
CA ALA A 19 9.29 13.56 3.34
C ALA A 19 8.92 14.82 4.15
N LYS A 20 7.63 14.99 4.45
CA LYS A 20 7.13 16.12 5.25
C LYS A 20 7.61 16.08 6.71
N LYS A 21 7.58 14.90 7.34
CA LYS A 21 7.93 14.70 8.76
C LYS A 21 9.41 15.01 9.03
N LEU A 22 10.30 14.61 8.12
CA LEU A 22 11.75 14.74 8.30
C LEU A 22 12.38 15.90 7.49
N GLY A 23 11.60 16.58 6.64
CA GLY A 23 12.12 17.64 5.77
C GLY A 23 13.12 17.13 4.72
N ILE A 24 12.97 15.87 4.31
CA ILE A 24 13.83 15.23 3.29
C ILE A 24 13.15 15.32 1.93
N GLU A 25 13.94 15.57 0.89
CA GLU A 25 13.45 15.70 -0.48
C GLU A 25 12.74 14.41 -0.95
N GLU A 26 11.55 14.57 -1.54
CA GLU A 26 10.79 13.45 -2.12
C GLU A 26 11.55 12.86 -3.31
N GLY A 27 11.62 11.53 -3.37
CA GLY A 27 12.41 10.80 -4.36
C GLY A 27 13.81 10.42 -3.86
N THR A 28 14.24 10.89 -2.68
CA THR A 28 15.50 10.45 -2.08
C THR A 28 15.49 8.94 -1.84
N PRO A 29 16.43 8.16 -2.43
CA PRO A 29 16.50 6.72 -2.20
C PRO A 29 16.91 6.43 -0.76
N LEU A 30 16.22 5.50 -0.11
CA LEU A 30 16.62 5.06 1.23
C LEU A 30 17.72 4.01 1.12
N PRO A 31 18.79 4.09 1.91
CA PRO A 31 19.87 3.10 1.89
C PRO A 31 19.42 1.73 2.44
N ARG A 32 18.32 1.72 3.20
CA ARG A 32 17.65 0.52 3.72
C ARG A 32 16.15 0.80 3.79
N THR A 33 15.35 -0.23 3.56
CA THR A 33 13.90 -0.17 3.72
C THR A 33 13.55 0.20 5.17
N ILE A 34 12.58 1.10 5.32
CA ILE A 34 12.03 1.49 6.61
C ILE A 34 10.65 0.83 6.78
N ILE A 35 10.38 0.30 7.97
CA ILE A 35 9.04 -0.12 8.40
C ILE A 35 8.56 0.90 9.44
N GLU A 36 7.39 1.48 9.21
CA GLU A 36 6.68 2.35 10.15
C GLU A 36 5.34 1.71 10.51
N TYR A 37 4.89 1.91 11.75
CA TYR A 37 3.59 1.45 12.22
C TYR A 37 2.66 2.64 12.46
N TYR A 38 1.42 2.52 12.02
CA TYR A 38 0.37 3.51 12.23
C TYR A 38 -0.82 2.85 12.91
N PHE A 39 -1.35 3.47 13.95
CA PHE A 39 -2.54 2.96 14.63
C PHE A 39 -3.76 3.29 13.79
N LYS A 40 -4.53 2.28 13.37
CA LYS A 40 -5.66 2.46 12.46
C LYS A 40 -6.86 3.06 13.20
N ASP A 41 -7.03 4.37 13.06
CA ASP A 41 -8.13 5.14 13.65
C ASP A 41 -8.32 6.44 12.83
N ASP A 42 -9.32 6.42 11.95
CA ASP A 42 -9.67 7.53 11.07
C ASP A 42 -9.96 8.83 11.85
N ALA A 43 -10.50 8.73 13.08
CA ALA A 43 -10.82 9.90 13.89
C ALA A 43 -9.56 10.58 14.45
N LEU A 44 -8.47 9.83 14.62
CA LEU A 44 -7.16 10.32 15.02
C LEU A 44 -6.24 10.62 13.83
N GLY A 45 -6.67 10.27 12.61
CA GLY A 45 -5.88 10.45 11.39
C GLY A 45 -4.68 9.51 11.32
N ASP A 46 -4.85 8.28 11.81
CA ASP A 46 -3.87 7.20 11.80
C ASP A 46 -2.49 7.61 12.33
N PRO A 47 -2.33 7.82 13.65
CA PRO A 47 -1.08 8.32 14.20
C PRO A 47 0.05 7.30 14.09
N LEU A 48 1.27 7.79 13.82
CA LEU A 48 2.49 6.97 13.89
C LEU A 48 2.70 6.47 15.33
N VAL A 49 2.97 5.17 15.48
CA VAL A 49 3.22 4.53 16.77
C VAL A 49 4.52 3.72 16.75
N THR A 50 5.09 3.48 17.93
CA THR A 50 6.23 2.60 18.12
C THR A 50 5.74 1.17 18.40
N ASP A 51 6.64 0.21 18.26
CA ASP A 51 6.47 -1.15 18.79
C ASP A 51 6.09 -1.16 20.28
N GLU A 52 6.73 -0.32 21.09
CA GLU A 52 6.40 -0.16 22.52
C GLU A 52 4.94 0.27 22.74
N HIS A 53 4.38 1.16 21.92
CA HIS A 53 2.94 1.49 22.02
C HIS A 53 2.08 0.25 21.71
N ILE A 54 2.42 -0.49 20.65
CA ILE A 54 1.67 -1.67 20.21
C ILE A 54 1.65 -2.75 21.31
N LEU A 55 2.80 -3.01 21.90
CA LEU A 55 2.96 -3.97 22.99
C LEU A 55 2.27 -3.50 24.27
N CYS A 56 2.48 -2.24 24.65
CA CYS A 56 1.93 -1.67 25.89
C CYS A 56 0.39 -1.67 25.90
N PHE A 57 -0.24 -1.36 24.77
CA PHE A 57 -1.69 -1.34 24.63
C PHE A 57 -2.29 -2.69 24.21
N GLY A 58 -1.46 -3.72 23.99
CA GLY A 58 -1.92 -5.07 23.65
C GLY A 58 -2.59 -5.16 22.28
N TRP A 59 -2.23 -4.27 21.34
CA TRP A 59 -2.77 -4.32 19.98
C TRP A 59 -2.19 -5.49 19.17
N ALA A 60 -0.96 -5.90 19.49
CA ALA A 60 -0.34 -7.13 19.03
C ALA A 60 0.69 -7.65 20.03
N ALA A 61 0.90 -8.96 20.05
CA ALA A 61 1.96 -9.59 20.82
C ALA A 61 3.34 -9.43 20.13
N GLN A 62 4.42 -9.65 20.88
CA GLN A 62 5.79 -9.56 20.36
C GLN A 62 6.03 -10.48 19.16
N GLU A 63 5.55 -11.71 19.24
CA GLU A 63 5.68 -12.71 18.16
C GLU A 63 4.93 -12.25 16.90
N GLU A 64 3.73 -11.69 17.07
CA GLU A 64 2.93 -11.15 15.98
C GLU A 64 3.60 -9.96 15.31
N LEU A 65 4.22 -9.06 16.10
CA LEU A 65 4.99 -7.94 15.56
C LEU A 65 6.17 -8.41 14.71
N HIS A 66 6.89 -9.45 15.15
CA HIS A 66 7.96 -10.05 14.37
C HIS A 66 7.44 -10.69 13.08
N ASP A 67 6.36 -11.47 13.16
CA ASP A 67 5.74 -12.10 11.99
C ASP A 67 5.28 -11.06 10.95
N MET A 68 4.65 -9.96 11.40
CA MET A 68 4.24 -8.85 10.54
C MET A 68 5.43 -8.17 9.88
N ALA A 69 6.50 -7.89 10.62
CA ALA A 69 7.71 -7.25 10.09
C ALA A 69 8.43 -8.15 9.07
N ASP A 70 8.60 -9.43 9.38
CA ASP A 70 9.24 -10.41 8.49
C ASP A 70 8.42 -10.60 7.20
N MET A 71 7.10 -10.70 7.32
CA MET A 71 6.23 -10.76 6.15
C MET A 71 6.30 -9.47 5.32
N ALA A 72 6.33 -8.30 5.96
CA ALA A 72 6.41 -7.01 5.28
C ALA A 72 7.70 -6.87 4.45
N VAL A 73 8.85 -7.31 4.99
CA VAL A 73 10.12 -7.34 4.23
C VAL A 73 10.04 -8.28 3.03
N ARG A 74 9.44 -9.47 3.20
CA ARG A 74 9.29 -10.45 2.11
C ARG A 74 8.34 -9.95 1.03
N VAL A 75 7.24 -9.30 1.40
CA VAL A 75 6.31 -8.66 0.47
C VAL A 75 7.02 -7.53 -0.27
N ASN A 76 7.84 -6.74 0.42
CA ASN A 76 8.62 -5.68 -0.22
C ASN A 76 9.57 -6.21 -1.30
N ASP A 77 10.35 -7.25 -0.98
CA ASP A 77 11.30 -7.84 -1.91
C ASP A 77 10.58 -8.36 -3.17
N PHE A 78 9.49 -9.12 -2.97
CA PHE A 78 8.68 -9.65 -4.06
C PHE A 78 8.06 -8.54 -4.92
N LEU A 79 7.37 -7.57 -4.31
CA LEU A 79 6.70 -6.49 -5.04
C LEU A 79 7.69 -5.55 -5.72
N SER A 80 8.84 -5.26 -5.08
CA SER A 80 9.88 -4.44 -5.69
C SER A 80 10.42 -5.09 -6.95
N GLY A 81 10.69 -6.41 -6.92
CA GLY A 81 11.08 -7.17 -8.10
C GLY A 81 10.00 -7.21 -9.18
N LEU A 82 8.75 -7.46 -8.79
CA LEU A 82 7.59 -7.49 -9.70
C LEU A 82 7.41 -6.16 -10.44
N PHE A 83 7.33 -5.04 -9.70
CA PHE A 83 7.13 -3.73 -10.29
C PHE A 83 8.34 -3.26 -11.10
N ALA A 84 9.57 -3.52 -10.63
CA ALA A 84 10.77 -3.20 -11.40
C ALA A 84 10.80 -3.94 -12.74
N GLY A 85 10.35 -5.21 -12.78
CA GLY A 85 10.25 -6.01 -14.00
C GLY A 85 9.33 -5.41 -15.06
N ILE A 86 8.41 -4.54 -14.67
CA ILE A 86 7.47 -3.83 -15.56
C ILE A 86 7.72 -2.32 -15.62
N GLY A 87 8.92 -1.87 -15.23
CA GLY A 87 9.33 -0.46 -15.33
C GLY A 87 8.64 0.49 -14.35
N ILE A 88 8.14 -0.02 -13.22
CA ILE A 88 7.52 0.76 -12.15
C ILE A 88 8.39 0.67 -10.89
N ARG A 89 8.66 1.82 -10.27
CA ARG A 89 9.33 1.91 -8.98
C ARG A 89 8.28 1.83 -7.86
N LEU A 90 8.43 0.83 -6.99
CA LEU A 90 7.70 0.74 -5.73
C LEU A 90 8.33 1.67 -4.69
N VAL A 91 7.72 2.83 -4.47
CA VAL A 91 8.25 3.90 -3.61
C VAL A 91 8.01 3.59 -2.14
N ASP A 92 6.76 3.32 -1.80
CA ASP A 92 6.32 2.82 -0.51
C ASP A 92 4.97 2.11 -0.68
N PHE A 93 4.56 1.34 0.32
CA PHE A 93 3.25 0.73 0.36
C PHE A 93 2.82 0.43 1.79
N LYS A 94 1.51 0.27 1.95
CA LYS A 94 0.85 -0.07 3.22
C LYS A 94 0.35 -1.51 3.18
N LEU A 95 0.49 -2.22 4.29
CA LEU A 95 -0.09 -3.53 4.53
C LEU A 95 -0.97 -3.49 5.77
N GLU A 96 -2.00 -4.33 5.77
CA GLU A 96 -2.77 -4.66 6.96
C GLU A 96 -2.71 -6.17 7.19
N PHE A 97 -2.71 -6.57 8.45
CA PHE A 97 -2.60 -7.96 8.85
C PHE A 97 -3.81 -8.40 9.67
N GLY A 98 -4.12 -9.68 9.57
CA GLY A 98 -5.16 -10.30 10.38
C GLY A 98 -4.67 -11.55 11.10
N ARG A 99 -5.36 -11.90 12.17
CA ARG A 99 -5.21 -13.15 12.89
C ARG A 99 -6.21 -14.17 12.38
N ILE A 100 -5.74 -15.40 12.22
CA ILE A 100 -6.58 -16.59 12.17
C ILE A 100 -6.18 -17.46 13.36
N PHE A 101 -7.17 -17.91 14.12
CA PHE A 101 -6.96 -18.79 15.26
C PHE A 101 -7.16 -20.24 14.82
N ASP A 102 -6.28 -21.13 15.25
CA ASP A 102 -6.47 -22.56 15.09
C ASP A 102 -7.44 -23.13 16.16
N GLU A 103 -7.71 -24.44 16.09
CA GLU A 103 -8.61 -25.13 17.03
C GLU A 103 -8.10 -25.10 18.48
N ASN A 104 -6.81 -24.86 18.69
CA ASN A 104 -6.19 -24.75 20.02
C ASN A 104 -6.12 -23.29 20.52
N GLY A 105 -6.58 -22.33 19.71
CA GLY A 105 -6.57 -20.91 20.04
C GLY A 105 -5.25 -20.19 19.76
N TYR A 106 -4.31 -20.81 19.04
CA TYR A 106 -3.07 -20.13 18.62
C TYR A 106 -3.35 -19.22 17.43
N ALA A 107 -2.91 -17.96 17.53
CA ALA A 107 -3.02 -17.00 16.44
C ALA A 107 -1.92 -17.24 15.39
N ARG A 108 -2.31 -17.18 14.12
CA ARG A 108 -1.40 -17.05 12.99
C ARG A 108 -1.66 -15.73 12.27
N ILE A 109 -0.60 -14.96 12.09
CA ILE A 109 -0.64 -13.73 11.28
C ILE A 109 -0.73 -14.08 9.80
N ILE A 110 -1.63 -13.40 9.12
CA ILE A 110 -1.78 -13.45 7.66
C ILE A 110 -1.88 -12.03 7.10
N LEU A 111 -1.43 -11.86 5.86
CA LEU A 111 -1.67 -10.65 5.11
C LEU A 111 -3.17 -10.52 4.80
N ALA A 112 -3.72 -9.33 4.95
CA ALA A 112 -5.13 -9.01 4.74
C ALA A 112 -5.28 -7.75 3.87
N ASP A 113 -6.52 -7.25 3.78
CA ASP A 113 -6.90 -6.07 3.02
C ASP A 113 -6.54 -6.16 1.51
N GLU A 114 -5.99 -5.09 0.93
CA GLU A 114 -5.67 -5.02 -0.49
C GLU A 114 -4.24 -4.55 -0.77
N ILE A 115 -3.74 -4.93 -1.95
CA ILE A 115 -2.53 -4.36 -2.54
C ILE A 115 -2.94 -3.75 -3.88
N SER A 116 -3.04 -2.42 -3.90
CA SER A 116 -3.53 -1.65 -5.02
C SER A 116 -2.79 -0.31 -5.12
N PRO A 117 -2.93 0.45 -6.22
CA PRO A 117 -2.39 1.80 -6.31
C PRO A 117 -2.99 2.81 -5.30
N ASP A 118 -4.02 2.43 -4.52
CA ASP A 118 -4.50 3.23 -3.38
C ASP A 118 -3.51 3.19 -2.21
N GLY A 119 -3.02 1.98 -1.91
CA GLY A 119 -2.12 1.66 -0.81
C GLY A 119 -0.63 1.62 -1.19
N CYS A 120 -0.29 1.67 -2.47
CA CYS A 120 1.08 1.67 -2.99
C CYS A 120 1.40 2.97 -3.72
N ARG A 121 2.54 3.61 -3.42
CA ARG A 121 3.11 4.65 -4.30
C ARG A 121 3.92 3.99 -5.42
N LEU A 122 3.52 4.23 -6.65
CA LEU A 122 4.01 3.56 -7.85
C LEU A 122 4.43 4.63 -8.85
N TRP A 123 5.72 4.75 -9.13
CA TRP A 123 6.21 5.76 -10.07
C TRP A 123 6.80 5.11 -11.31
N ASP A 124 6.50 5.65 -12.48
CA ASP A 124 7.17 5.24 -13.71
C ASP A 124 8.69 5.47 -13.60
N MET A 125 9.49 4.46 -13.94
CA MET A 125 10.94 4.55 -13.77
C MET A 125 11.63 5.49 -14.76
N VAL A 126 11.00 5.79 -15.90
CA VAL A 126 11.57 6.63 -16.97
C VAL A 126 11.16 8.08 -16.79
N SER A 127 9.85 8.34 -16.65
CA SER A 127 9.29 9.68 -16.56
C SER A 127 9.21 10.23 -15.13
N GLY A 128 9.23 9.35 -14.12
CA GLY A 128 8.92 9.71 -12.74
C GLY A 128 7.44 10.03 -12.50
N GLU A 129 6.57 9.73 -13.47
CA GLU A 129 5.14 9.95 -13.36
C GLU A 129 4.54 9.10 -12.24
N LYS A 130 3.67 9.70 -11.44
CA LYS A 130 2.94 9.01 -10.37
C LYS A 130 1.79 8.21 -10.98
N LEU A 131 1.74 6.91 -10.71
CA LEU A 131 0.75 5.94 -11.21
C LEU A 131 -0.18 5.45 -10.08
N ASP A 132 -0.34 6.26 -9.05
CA ASP A 132 -1.02 5.90 -7.79
C ASP A 132 -1.95 7.01 -7.30
N LYS A 133 -2.61 6.78 -6.16
CA LYS A 133 -3.57 7.71 -5.55
C LYS A 133 -3.00 9.09 -5.23
N ASP A 134 -1.68 9.31 -5.22
CA ASP A 134 -1.12 10.66 -5.12
C ASP A 134 -1.58 11.56 -6.28
N ARG A 135 -2.00 10.99 -7.43
CA ARG A 135 -2.64 11.77 -8.50
C ARG A 135 -3.93 12.44 -8.06
N PHE A 136 -4.76 11.75 -7.30
CA PHE A 136 -5.95 12.31 -6.67
C PHE A 136 -5.57 13.25 -5.52
N ARG A 137 -4.67 12.83 -4.62
CA ARG A 137 -4.27 13.64 -3.44
C ARG A 137 -3.65 15.00 -3.81
N ARG A 138 -3.11 15.15 -5.03
CA ARG A 138 -2.43 16.35 -5.52
C ARG A 138 -3.10 16.97 -6.74
N ASP A 139 -4.35 16.60 -7.05
CA ASP A 139 -5.14 17.15 -8.15
C ASP A 139 -4.42 17.08 -9.53
N LEU A 140 -3.65 16.02 -9.79
CA LEU A 140 -2.90 15.84 -11.04
C LEU A 140 -3.77 15.32 -12.20
N GLY A 141 -5.00 14.88 -11.90
CA GLY A 141 -5.91 14.23 -12.86
C GLY A 141 -5.38 12.87 -13.33
N GLY A 142 -6.15 12.15 -14.15
CA GLY A 142 -5.68 10.91 -14.79
C GLY A 142 -5.52 9.70 -13.85
N GLU A 143 -6.23 9.69 -12.72
CA GLU A 143 -6.13 8.59 -11.72
C GLU A 143 -6.54 7.24 -12.32
N VAL A 144 -7.66 7.20 -13.03
CA VAL A 144 -8.19 5.97 -13.64
C VAL A 144 -7.21 5.44 -14.69
N GLU A 145 -6.69 6.32 -15.52
CA GLU A 145 -5.72 6.01 -16.57
C GLU A 145 -4.41 5.48 -15.99
N ALA A 146 -3.94 6.06 -14.88
CA ALA A 146 -2.78 5.56 -14.16
C ALA A 146 -3.00 4.13 -13.63
N TYR A 147 -4.18 3.85 -13.06
CA TYR A 147 -4.49 2.52 -12.52
C TYR A 147 -4.62 1.48 -13.64
N GLN A 148 -5.22 1.88 -14.77
CA GLN A 148 -5.27 1.07 -15.98
C GLN A 148 -3.87 0.79 -16.54
N GLU A 149 -2.97 1.78 -16.50
CA GLU A 149 -1.59 1.59 -16.94
C GLU A 149 -0.84 0.57 -16.07
N VAL A 150 -1.00 0.64 -14.74
CA VAL A 150 -0.46 -0.38 -13.83
C VAL A 150 -1.03 -1.76 -14.17
N ALA A 151 -2.34 -1.89 -14.33
CA ALA A 151 -3.00 -3.15 -14.67
C ALA A 151 -2.56 -3.70 -16.04
N ARG A 152 -2.39 -2.82 -17.04
CA ARG A 152 -1.91 -3.15 -18.38
C ARG A 152 -0.49 -3.71 -18.33
N ARG A 153 0.41 -3.06 -17.59
CA ARG A 153 1.80 -3.50 -17.43
C ARG A 153 1.93 -4.80 -16.66
N LEU A 154 1.02 -5.06 -15.71
CA LEU A 154 0.90 -6.35 -15.03
C LEU A 154 0.25 -7.45 -15.90
N GLY A 155 -0.21 -7.13 -17.11
CA GLY A 155 -0.86 -8.10 -18.01
C GLY A 155 -2.26 -8.53 -17.55
N LEU A 156 -2.94 -7.69 -16.75
CA LEU A 156 -4.27 -7.99 -16.20
C LEU A 156 -5.42 -7.58 -17.14
N LEU A 157 -5.13 -6.76 -18.15
CA LEU A 157 -6.10 -6.37 -19.16
C LEU A 157 -6.09 -7.36 -20.33
N PRO A 158 -7.25 -7.88 -20.77
CA PRO A 158 -7.31 -8.85 -21.86
C PRO A 158 -6.81 -8.22 -23.18
N GLU A 159 -5.96 -8.97 -23.90
CA GLU A 159 -5.49 -8.57 -25.22
C GLU A 159 -6.67 -8.44 -26.20
N GLY A 160 -6.80 -7.27 -26.83
CA GLY A 160 -7.83 -7.02 -27.85
C GLY A 160 -9.21 -6.59 -27.33
N ALA A 161 -9.36 -6.34 -26.03
CA ALA A 161 -10.46 -5.51 -25.57
C ALA A 161 -10.13 -4.05 -25.93
N ASP A 162 -10.82 -3.51 -26.94
CA ASP A 162 -10.95 -2.06 -27.08
C ASP A 162 -11.23 -1.50 -25.69
N SER A 163 -10.45 -0.51 -25.26
CA SER A 163 -10.74 0.29 -24.09
C SER A 163 -12.01 1.10 -24.37
N ALA A 164 -13.14 0.40 -24.43
CA ALA A 164 -14.42 0.96 -24.13
C ALA A 164 -14.28 1.45 -22.71
N VAL A 165 -13.89 2.72 -22.60
CA VAL A 165 -14.07 3.58 -21.44
C VAL A 165 -15.26 3.01 -20.70
N LEU A 166 -15.00 2.36 -19.57
CA LEU A 166 -16.04 2.05 -18.60
C LEU A 166 -16.56 3.41 -18.21
N ASP A 167 -17.50 3.91 -19.00
CA ASP A 167 -18.14 5.20 -18.85
C ASP A 167 -18.95 5.07 -17.56
N LEU A 168 -18.27 5.36 -16.47
CA LEU A 168 -18.81 5.32 -15.13
C LEU A 168 -19.98 6.31 -14.99
N GLU A 169 -20.13 7.30 -15.89
CA GLU A 169 -21.33 8.12 -15.97
C GLU A 169 -22.55 7.31 -16.44
N THR A 170 -22.40 6.45 -17.45
CA THR A 170 -23.49 5.55 -17.87
C THR A 170 -23.83 4.51 -16.80
N HIS A 171 -22.83 4.01 -16.06
CA HIS A 171 -23.07 3.10 -14.93
C HIS A 171 -23.70 3.80 -13.71
N ARG A 172 -23.33 5.06 -13.42
CA ARG A 172 -23.98 5.87 -12.37
C ARG A 172 -25.43 6.22 -12.72
N LYS A 173 -25.72 6.59 -13.98
CA LYS A 173 -27.11 6.84 -14.45
C LYS A 173 -28.01 5.61 -14.36
N LYS A 174 -27.46 4.40 -14.48
CA LYS A 174 -28.21 3.14 -14.32
C LYS A 174 -28.53 2.78 -12.87
N ARG A 175 -27.76 3.26 -11.88
CA ARG A 175 -28.00 2.97 -10.45
C ARG A 175 -28.92 3.99 -9.75
N GLY A 176 -29.36 5.04 -10.46
CA GLY A 176 -30.22 6.10 -9.94
C GLY A 176 -31.70 6.03 -10.36
N LYS A 177 -32.23 4.84 -10.68
CA LYS A 177 -33.67 4.61 -10.92
C LYS A 177 -34.21 3.56 -9.95
#